data_AF-A0A6G9N6L3-F1
#
_entry.id   AF-A0A6G9N6L3-F1
#
_cell.length_a   1.000
_cell.length_b   1.000
_cell.length_c   1.000
_cell.angle_alpha   90.00
_cell.angle_beta   90.00
_cell.angle_gamma   90.00
#
_symmetry.space_group_name_H-M   'P 1'
#
loop_
_entity.id
_entity.type
_entity.pdbx_description
1 polymer ?
#
loop_
_entity_poly.entity_id
_entity_poly.type
_entity_poly.pdbx_seq_one_letter_code
_entity_poly.pdbx_strand_id
1 'polypeptide(L)' 'MGEKADTNSGMGIAFFTIGAGMTITFGLLFGPAFIGIGLPFMVLGFVFMGKKGEGEE' A
#
# COMPACT_ATOMS: atom_id res chain seq x y z
N MET A 1 -3.20 -26.09 -0.68
CA MET A 1 -2.03 -25.18 -0.74
C MET A 1 -2.58 -23.79 -1.02
N GLY A 2 -3.04 -23.05 0.00
CA GLY A 2 -3.86 -21.83 -0.18
C GLY A 2 -3.45 -20.61 0.65
N GLU A 3 -2.38 -20.68 1.43
CA GLU A 3 -2.03 -19.63 2.42
C GLU A 3 -1.16 -18.49 1.84
N LYS A 4 -0.51 -18.72 0.69
CA LYS A 4 0.45 -17.77 0.08
C LYS A 4 -0.22 -16.68 -0.78
N ALA A 5 -1.39 -16.95 -1.33
CA ALA A 5 -2.15 -15.98 -2.14
C ALA A 5 -2.82 -14.90 -1.26
N ASP A 6 -3.30 -15.29 -0.08
CA ASP A 6 -3.90 -14.37 0.90
C ASP A 6 -2.88 -13.45 1.57
N THR A 7 -1.69 -13.96 1.90
CA THR A 7 -0.67 -13.18 2.61
C THR A 7 -0.18 -11.97 1.80
N ASN A 8 0.04 -12.12 0.49
CA ASN A 8 0.46 -11.01 -0.38
C ASN A 8 -0.64 -9.96 -0.56
N SER A 9 -1.90 -10.40 -0.67
CA SER A 9 -3.06 -9.52 -0.74
C SER A 9 -3.23 -8.71 0.55
N GLY A 10 -3.09 -9.38 1.71
CA GLY A 10 -3.14 -8.75 3.02
C GLY A 10 -2.02 -7.74 3.23
N MET A 11 -0.80 -8.05 2.78
CA MET A 11 0.33 -7.11 2.81
C MET A 11 0.08 -5.89 1.90
N GLY A 12 -0.45 -6.10 0.69
CA GLY A 12 -0.79 -5.00 -0.23
C GLY A 12 -1.80 -4.04 0.37
N ILE A 13 -2.89 -4.55 0.95
CA ILE A 13 -3.90 -3.74 1.64
C ILE A 13 -3.29 -3.02 2.84
N ALA A 14 -2.46 -3.68 3.65
CA ALA A 14 -1.83 -3.07 4.81
C ALA A 14 -0.93 -1.88 4.43
N PHE A 15 -0.03 -2.06 3.45
CA PHE A 15 0.84 -1.00 2.97
C PHE A 15 0.06 0.15 2.33
N PHE A 16 -0.99 -0.16 1.57
CA PHE A 16 -1.86 0.86 0.98
C PHE A 16 -2.59 1.68 2.05
N THR A 17 -3.15 1.02 3.07
CA THR A 17 -3.88 1.68 4.16
C THR A 17 -2.95 2.55 5.01
N ILE A 18 -1.73 2.06 5.30
CA ILE A 18 -0.68 2.81 6.00
C ILE A 18 -0.26 4.04 5.17
N GLY A 19 -0.04 3.87 3.86
CA GLY A 19 0.33 4.97 2.96
C GLY A 19 -0.75 6.04 2.85
N ALA A 20 -2.01 5.63 2.72
CA ALA A 20 -3.16 6.55 2.72
C ALA A 20 -3.29 7.30 4.06
N GLY A 21 -3.18 6.58 5.18
CA GLY A 21 -3.23 7.17 6.52
C GLY A 21 -2.13 8.22 6.74
N MET A 22 -0.88 7.89 6.43
CA MET A 22 0.23 8.84 6.55
C MET A 22 0.07 10.04 5.63
N THR A 23 -0.40 9.84 4.40
CA THR A 23 -0.66 10.93 3.45
C THR A 23 -1.67 11.91 4.00
N ILE A 24 -2.78 11.42 4.55
CA ILE A 24 -3.85 12.25 5.12
C ILE A 24 -3.35 12.91 6.41
N THR A 25 -2.77 12.16 7.34
CA THR A 25 -2.30 12.68 8.62
C THR A 25 -1.21 13.73 8.43
N PHE A 26 -0.18 13.46 7.64
CA PHE A 26 0.89 14.44 7.41
C PHE A 26 0.47 15.58 6.49
N GLY A 27 -0.40 15.31 5.50
CA GLY A 27 -0.99 16.36 4.68
C GLY A 27 -1.84 17.36 5.48
N LEU A 28 -2.57 16.87 6.48
CA LEU A 28 -3.35 17.72 7.40
C LEU A 28 -2.46 18.41 8.45
N LEU A 29 -1.47 17.70 8.99
CA LEU A 29 -0.65 18.20 10.11
C LEU A 29 0.41 19.22 9.66
N PHE A 30 1.09 18.94 8.54
CA PHE A 30 2.23 19.73 8.06
C PHE A 30 1.95 20.47 6.74
N GLY A 31 0.76 20.28 6.18
CA GLY A 31 0.32 20.91 4.95
C GLY A 31 0.58 20.09 3.68
N PRO A 32 0.18 20.62 2.52
CA PRO A 32 0.11 19.87 1.26
C PRO A 32 1.45 19.29 0.79
N ALA A 33 2.57 19.90 1.20
CA ALA A 33 3.91 19.45 0.86
C ALA A 33 4.25 18.06 1.41
N PHE A 34 3.53 17.59 2.44
CA PHE A 34 3.81 16.32 3.13
C PHE A 34 2.91 15.16 2.66
N ILE A 35 1.99 15.43 1.72
CA ILE A 35 1.16 14.39 1.05
C ILE A 35 2.05 13.36 0.35
N GLY A 36 3.25 13.75 -0.10
CA GLY A 36 4.21 12.85 -0.75
C GLY A 36 4.84 11.78 0.15
N ILE A 37 4.70 11.87 1.48
CA ILE A 37 5.36 10.94 2.41
C ILE A 37 4.71 9.55 2.38
N GLY A 38 3.40 9.47 2.17
CA GLY A 38 2.71 8.18 2.08
C GLY A 38 2.77 7.52 0.70
N LEU A 39 3.26 8.23 -0.31
CA LEU A 39 3.42 7.76 -1.69
C LEU A 39 4.26 6.47 -1.82
N PRO A 40 5.46 6.33 -1.21
CA PRO A 40 6.22 5.08 -1.25
C PRO A 40 5.46 3.88 -0.67
N PHE A 41 4.66 4.09 0.39
CA PHE A 41 3.86 3.04 1.00
C PHE A 41 2.64 2.66 0.15
N MET A 42 1.99 3.64 -0.50
CA MET A 42 0.94 3.37 -1.47
C MET A 42 1.47 2.60 -2.69
N VAL A 43 2.66 2.94 -3.19
CA VAL A 43 3.33 2.22 -4.29
C VAL A 43 3.63 0.78 -3.89
N LEU A 44 4.18 0.54 -2.70
CA LEU A 44 4.38 -0.81 -2.20
C LEU A 44 3.05 -1.57 -2.06
N GLY A 45 2.02 -0.93 -1.53
CA GLY A 45 0.67 -1.51 -1.45
C GLY A 45 0.14 -1.94 -2.82
N PHE A 46 0.30 -1.10 -3.84
CA PHE A 46 -0.08 -1.40 -5.21
C PHE A 46 0.75 -2.55 -5.81
N VAL A 47 2.06 -2.58 -5.58
CA VAL A 47 2.96 -3.65 -6.05
C VAL A 47 2.60 -5.00 -5.43
N PHE A 48 2.39 -5.04 -4.10
CA PHE A 48 2.00 -6.27 -3.41
C PHE A 48 0.59 -6.74 -3.76
N MET A 49 -0.32 -5.81 -4.08
CA MET A 49 -1.67 -6.11 -4.55
C MET A 49 -1.70 -6.58 -6.02
N GLY A 50 -0.83 -6.03 -6.88
CA GLY A 50 -0.69 -6.40 -8.30
C GLY A 50 0.00 -7.75 -8.54
N LYS A 51 0.92 -8.16 -7.65
CA LYS A 51 1.54 -9.51 -7.68
C LYS A 51 0.54 -10.67 -7.52
N LYS A 52 -0.74 -10.38 -7.23
CA LYS A 52 -1.82 -11.36 -7.24
C LYS A 52 -2.16 -11.86 -8.66
N GLY A 53 -1.79 -11.13 -9.72
CA GLY A 53 -2.07 -11.53 -11.11
C GLY A 53 -0.92 -12.19 -11.89
N GLU A 54 0.34 -11.93 -11.52
CA GLU A 54 1.52 -12.43 -12.26
C GLU A 54 2.00 -13.83 -11.80
N GLY A 55 1.14 -14.61 -11.15
CA GLY A 55 1.43 -15.97 -10.70
C GLY A 55 0.39 -17.01 -11.14
N GLU A 56 -0.52 -16.64 -12.04
CA GLU A 56 -1.53 -17.52 -12.66
C GLU A 56 -1.37 -17.59 -14.19
N GLU A 57 -0.13 -17.57 -14.69
CA GLU A 57 0.22 -17.97 -16.07
C GLU A 57 1.35 -19.02 -16.07
#